data_AF-A0A1Q7TGK1-F1
#
_entry.id   AF-A0A1Q7TGK1-F1
#
_cell.length_a   1.000
_cell.length_b   1.000
_cell.length_c   1.000
_cell.angle_alpha   90.00
_cell.angle_beta   90.00
_cell.angle_gamma   90.00
#
_symmetry.space_group_name_H-M   'P 1'
#
loop_
_entity.id
_entity.type
_entity.pdbx_description
1 polymer ?
#
loop_
_entity_poly.entity_id
_entity_poly.type
_entity_poly.pdbx_seq_one_letter_code
_entity_poly.pdbx_strand_id
1 'polypeptide(L)'
;MMGSTSAALNALATSFTKDFYLPYINRNATDQQAIRAARIATSVFGILMILVATMAANAVLQDAKLTIIPIAIGILGYTYGALLAVFLLGMLTRSRGRDGMNVVAMIVGITSVLILCKVALPAFDVSALLRGEFKHADWNFGWFMPDWWPKIAWPWFVCVGCLVTVAISILFRTPESQVATAGAHVRSTSDA
;
A
#
# COMPACT_ATOMS: atom_id res chain seq x y z
N MET A 1 -1.08 5.04 -24.07
CA MET A 1 -1.31 3.85 -23.22
C MET A 1 -0.05 3.03 -22.98
N MET A 2 0.75 2.68 -24.01
CA MET A 2 1.92 1.78 -23.86
C MET A 2 3.06 2.30 -22.96
N GLY A 3 3.28 3.63 -22.88
CA GLY A 3 4.34 4.19 -22.03
C GLY A 3 4.07 4.05 -20.53
N SER A 4 2.84 4.36 -20.08
CA SER A 4 2.48 4.27 -18.66
C SER A 4 2.44 2.82 -18.17
N THR A 5 1.93 1.89 -18.98
CA THR A 5 1.90 0.47 -18.62
C THR A 5 3.30 -0.14 -18.53
N SER A 6 4.20 0.24 -19.44
CA SER A 6 5.61 -0.17 -19.41
C SER A 6 6.33 0.38 -18.17
N ALA A 7 6.11 1.66 -17.84
CA ALA A 7 6.69 2.28 -16.65
C ALA A 7 6.20 1.61 -15.35
N ALA A 8 4.89 1.31 -15.24
CA ALA A 8 4.33 0.62 -14.08
C ALA A 8 4.88 -0.81 -13.92
N LEU A 9 4.97 -1.57 -15.01
CA LEU A 9 5.58 -2.91 -15.00
C LEU A 9 7.04 -2.88 -14.55
N ASN A 10 7.81 -1.94 -15.08
CA ASN A 10 9.21 -1.79 -14.72
C ASN A 10 9.40 -1.39 -13.24
N ALA A 11 8.56 -0.49 -12.74
CA ALA A 11 8.56 -0.09 -11.33
C ALA A 11 8.23 -1.26 -10.41
N LEU A 12 7.22 -2.07 -10.75
CA LEU A 12 6.85 -3.28 -10.00
C LEU A 12 7.96 -4.33 -10.01
N ALA A 13 8.56 -4.60 -11.17
CA ALA A 13 9.65 -5.55 -11.30
C ALA A 13 10.89 -5.12 -10.51
N THR A 14 11.22 -3.82 -10.54
CA THR A 14 12.34 -3.26 -9.77
C THR A 14 12.08 -3.33 -8.27
N SER A 15 10.88 -2.92 -7.83
CA SER A 15 10.49 -3.00 -6.41
C SER A 15 10.52 -4.45 -5.91
N PHE A 16 9.94 -5.39 -6.66
CA PHE A 16 10.03 -6.81 -6.31
C PHE A 16 11.49 -7.30 -6.21
N THR A 17 12.33 -6.94 -7.16
CA THR A 17 13.72 -7.43 -7.19
C THR A 17 14.55 -6.85 -6.04
N LYS A 18 14.40 -5.54 -5.76
CA LYS A 18 15.17 -4.83 -4.73
C LYS A 18 14.64 -5.06 -3.33
N ASP A 19 13.33 -5.12 -3.15
CA ASP A 19 12.70 -5.17 -1.83
C ASP A 19 12.44 -6.59 -1.35
N PHE A 20 12.29 -7.56 -2.27
CA PHE A 20 11.98 -8.95 -1.92
C PHE A 20 13.07 -9.94 -2.38
N TYR A 21 13.40 -9.95 -3.67
CA TYR A 21 14.29 -10.98 -4.23
C TYR A 21 15.70 -10.92 -3.65
N LEU A 22 16.37 -9.77 -3.72
CA LEU A 22 17.72 -9.61 -3.18
C LEU A 22 17.78 -9.83 -1.65
N PRO A 23 16.98 -9.13 -0.82
CA PRO A 23 17.14 -9.24 0.63
C PRO A 23 16.69 -10.58 1.21
N TYR A 24 15.64 -11.21 0.68
CA TYR A 24 15.01 -12.39 1.32
C TYR A 24 15.14 -13.70 0.54
N ILE A 25 15.28 -13.66 -0.79
CA ILE A 25 15.33 -14.89 -1.63
C ILE A 25 16.78 -15.25 -1.96
N ASN A 26 17.57 -14.30 -2.47
CA ASN A 26 18.95 -14.52 -2.86
C ASN A 26 19.83 -13.29 -2.61
N ARG A 27 20.38 -13.22 -1.39
CA ARG A 27 21.20 -12.10 -0.91
C ARG A 27 22.54 -11.93 -1.62
N ASN A 28 23.06 -13.01 -2.18
CA ASN A 28 24.33 -13.02 -2.93
C ASN A 28 24.10 -13.22 -4.43
N ALA A 29 22.94 -12.78 -4.95
CA ALA A 29 22.64 -12.91 -6.37
C ALA A 29 23.66 -12.14 -7.21
N THR A 30 24.13 -12.77 -8.29
CA THR A 30 24.93 -12.08 -9.30
C THR A 30 24.06 -11.13 -10.12
N ASP A 31 24.67 -10.14 -10.79
CA ASP A 31 23.94 -9.19 -11.64
C ASP A 31 23.09 -9.91 -12.70
N GLN A 32 23.60 -11.00 -13.27
CA GLN A 32 22.84 -11.82 -14.22
C GLN A 32 21.60 -12.45 -13.59
N GLN A 33 21.70 -12.94 -12.36
CA GLN A 33 20.56 -13.51 -11.63
C GLN A 33 19.53 -12.44 -11.25
N ALA A 34 19.98 -11.25 -10.85
CA ALA A 34 19.10 -10.11 -10.57
C ALA A 34 18.34 -9.66 -11.82
N ILE A 35 19.00 -9.54 -12.98
CA ILE A 35 18.36 -9.20 -14.26
C ILE A 35 17.36 -10.28 -14.67
N ARG A 36 17.71 -11.56 -14.49
CA ARG A 36 16.79 -12.67 -14.79
C ARG A 36 15.56 -12.63 -13.89
N ALA A 37 15.72 -12.35 -12.59
CA ALA A 37 14.62 -12.20 -11.65
C ALA A 37 13.71 -11.02 -12.03
N ALA A 38 14.27 -9.87 -12.39
CA ALA A 38 13.51 -8.73 -12.87
C ALA A 38 12.69 -9.06 -14.14
N ARG A 39 13.27 -9.79 -15.10
CA ARG A 39 12.56 -10.21 -16.32
C ARG A 39 11.40 -11.16 -16.00
N ILE A 40 11.62 -12.12 -15.11
CA ILE A 40 10.57 -13.05 -14.65
C ILE A 40 9.46 -12.27 -13.95
N ALA A 41 9.81 -11.35 -13.06
CA ALA A 41 8.85 -10.51 -12.35
C ALA A 41 7.99 -9.68 -13.32
N THR A 42 8.59 -9.06 -14.34
CA THR A 42 7.85 -8.34 -15.39
C THR A 42 6.85 -9.24 -16.11
N SER A 43 7.25 -10.47 -16.48
CA SER A 43 6.35 -11.44 -17.11
C SER A 43 5.20 -11.83 -16.18
N VAL A 44 5.49 -12.12 -14.91
CA VAL A 44 4.48 -12.49 -13.92
C VAL A 44 3.48 -11.35 -13.69
N PHE A 45 3.96 -10.13 -13.45
CA PHE A 45 3.07 -8.97 -13.27
C PHE A 45 2.27 -8.63 -14.54
N GLY A 46 2.85 -8.85 -15.73
CA GLY A 46 2.13 -8.71 -16.99
C GLY A 46 0.96 -9.69 -17.11
N ILE A 47 1.18 -10.96 -16.78
CA ILE A 47 0.13 -11.99 -16.76
C ILE A 47 -0.94 -11.66 -15.72
N LEU A 48 -0.54 -11.24 -14.52
CA LEU A 48 -1.49 -10.83 -13.47
C LEU A 48 -2.34 -9.63 -13.91
N MET A 49 -1.74 -8.63 -14.56
CA MET A 49 -2.49 -7.50 -15.11
C MET A 49 -3.48 -7.90 -16.19
N ILE A 50 -3.11 -8.83 -17.09
CA ILE A 50 -4.03 -9.38 -18.09
C ILE A 50 -5.20 -10.07 -17.38
N LEU A 51 -4.92 -10.91 -16.39
CA LEU A 51 -5.97 -11.63 -15.63
C LEU A 51 -6.94 -10.66 -14.96
N VAL A 52 -6.43 -9.67 -14.22
CA VAL A 52 -7.27 -8.66 -13.55
C VAL A 52 -8.05 -7.83 -14.56
N ALA A 53 -7.42 -7.43 -15.68
CA ALA A 53 -8.10 -6.69 -16.74
C ALA A 53 -9.24 -7.52 -17.38
N THR A 54 -9.01 -8.81 -17.62
CA THR A 54 -10.05 -9.73 -18.14
C THR A 54 -11.17 -9.94 -17.14
N MET A 55 -10.87 -10.11 -15.85
CA MET A 55 -11.90 -10.19 -14.80
C MET A 55 -12.73 -8.91 -14.73
N ALA A 56 -12.07 -7.74 -14.74
CA ALA A 56 -12.75 -6.45 -14.71
C ALA A 56 -13.60 -6.23 -15.97
N ALA A 57 -13.10 -6.62 -17.15
CA ALA A 57 -13.87 -6.56 -18.39
C ALA A 57 -15.12 -7.44 -18.33
N ASN A 58 -15.00 -8.68 -17.84
CA ASN A 58 -16.15 -9.58 -17.65
C ASN A 58 -17.17 -9.03 -16.65
N ALA A 59 -16.72 -8.43 -15.53
CA ALA A 59 -17.62 -7.81 -14.55
C ALA A 59 -18.40 -6.63 -15.14
N VAL A 60 -17.77 -5.77 -15.94
CA VAL A 60 -18.43 -4.66 -16.63
C VAL A 60 -19.43 -5.14 -17.68
N LEU A 61 -19.15 -6.26 -18.35
CA LEU A 61 -20.07 -6.86 -19.33
C LEU A 61 -21.33 -7.43 -18.68
N GLN A 62 -21.25 -7.94 -17.44
CA GLN A 62 -22.42 -8.46 -16.72
C GLN A 62 -23.21 -7.36 -15.99
N ASP A 63 -22.54 -6.32 -15.48
CA ASP A 63 -23.18 -5.19 -14.83
C ASP A 63 -22.54 -3.85 -15.28
N ALA A 64 -23.16 -3.19 -16.26
CA ALA A 64 -22.69 -1.91 -16.83
C ALA A 64 -22.66 -0.73 -15.82
N LYS A 65 -23.19 -0.92 -14.59
CA LYS A 65 -23.15 0.09 -13.52
C LYS A 65 -21.85 0.04 -12.70
N LEU A 66 -21.05 -1.01 -12.82
CA LEU A 66 -19.78 -1.13 -12.11
C LEU A 66 -18.71 -0.25 -12.79
N THR A 67 -18.40 0.89 -12.17
CA THR A 67 -17.29 1.72 -12.62
C THR A 67 -16.01 1.24 -11.93
N ILE A 68 -15.03 0.75 -12.69
CA ILE A 68 -13.75 0.24 -12.17
C ILE A 68 -12.90 1.35 -11.52
N ILE A 69 -13.04 2.58 -12.01
CA ILE A 69 -12.24 3.73 -11.61
C ILE A 69 -12.39 4.04 -10.10
N PRO A 70 -13.61 4.19 -9.52
CA PRO A 70 -13.80 4.36 -8.08
C PRO A 70 -13.19 3.25 -7.22
N ILE A 71 -13.15 2.00 -7.71
CA ILE A 71 -12.53 0.90 -6.97
C ILE A 71 -11.02 1.12 -6.94
N ALA A 72 -10.39 1.27 -8.11
CA ALA A 72 -8.94 1.46 -8.21
C ALA A 72 -8.44 2.67 -7.42
N ILE A 73 -9.13 3.81 -7.57
CA ILE A 73 -8.85 5.06 -6.86
C ILE A 73 -9.15 4.89 -5.35
N GLY A 74 -10.23 4.18 -5.01
CA GLY A 74 -10.58 3.73 -3.66
C GLY A 74 -9.40 3.10 -2.92
N ILE A 75 -8.73 2.14 -3.56
CA ILE A 75 -7.59 1.39 -3.02
C ILE A 75 -6.43 2.28 -2.60
N LEU A 76 -6.11 3.25 -3.45
CA LEU A 76 -5.06 4.21 -3.17
C LEU A 76 -5.45 5.11 -1.99
N GLY A 77 -6.71 5.54 -1.94
CA GLY A 77 -7.21 6.46 -0.92
C GLY A 77 -7.04 5.96 0.52
N TYR A 78 -7.25 4.68 0.78
CA TYR A 78 -7.15 4.13 2.15
C TYR A 78 -5.73 3.70 2.56
N THR A 79 -4.82 3.41 1.62
CA THR A 79 -3.44 2.97 1.93
C THR A 79 -2.39 4.08 1.84
N TYR A 80 -2.51 4.99 0.86
CA TYR A 80 -1.45 5.98 0.59
C TYR A 80 -1.27 6.98 1.73
N GLY A 81 -2.33 7.28 2.49
CA GLY A 81 -2.22 8.19 3.64
C GLY A 81 -1.20 7.72 4.67
N ALA A 82 -1.18 6.43 4.97
CA ALA A 82 -0.26 5.83 5.92
C ALA A 82 1.20 5.82 5.40
N LEU A 83 1.40 5.53 4.11
CA LEU A 83 2.73 5.58 3.48
C LEU A 83 3.27 7.02 3.45
N LEU A 84 2.43 7.98 3.06
CA LEU A 84 2.77 9.40 3.04
C LEU A 84 3.17 9.88 4.44
N ALA A 85 2.45 9.46 5.49
CA ALA A 85 2.76 9.84 6.87
C ALA A 85 4.17 9.41 7.31
N VAL A 86 4.54 8.15 7.09
CA VAL A 86 5.86 7.65 7.50
C VAL A 86 6.97 8.30 6.67
N PHE A 87 6.72 8.53 5.38
CA PHE A 87 7.62 9.30 4.52
C PHE A 87 7.84 10.73 5.04
N LEU A 88 6.76 11.45 5.33
CA LEU A 88 6.84 12.81 5.89
C LEU A 88 7.50 12.83 7.26
N LEU A 89 7.24 11.84 8.11
CA LEU A 89 7.89 11.73 9.41
C LEU A 89 9.40 11.62 9.27
N GLY A 90 9.88 10.74 8.39
CA GLY A 90 11.31 10.55 8.12
C GLY A 90 11.96 11.76 7.44
N MET A 91 11.23 12.48 6.58
CA MET A 91 11.73 13.68 5.91
C MET A 91 11.81 14.89 6.85
N LEU A 92 10.77 15.12 7.66
CA LEU A 92 10.64 16.32 8.48
C LEU A 92 11.23 16.16 9.88
N THR A 93 11.43 14.92 10.36
CA THR A 93 11.85 14.67 11.74
C THR A 93 13.08 13.77 11.82
N ARG A 94 14.14 14.24 12.50
CA ARG A 94 15.40 13.49 12.66
C ARG A 94 15.42 12.51 13.84
N SER A 95 14.50 12.66 14.80
CA SER A 95 14.55 11.95 16.08
C SER A 95 13.24 11.26 16.46
N ARG A 96 12.24 11.26 15.58
CA ARG A 96 10.93 10.65 15.83
C ARG A 96 10.64 9.58 14.80
N GLY A 97 9.84 8.60 15.21
CA GLY A 97 9.56 7.38 14.47
C GLY A 97 10.42 6.22 14.96
N ARG A 98 9.77 5.07 15.14
CA ARG A 98 10.41 3.78 15.42
C ARG A 98 9.86 2.78 14.41
N ASP A 99 10.70 2.04 13.70
CA ASP A 99 10.27 1.16 12.60
C ASP A 99 9.07 0.27 12.96
N GLY A 100 9.15 -0.45 14.08
CA GLY A 100 8.05 -1.30 14.54
C GLY A 100 6.76 -0.53 14.89
N MET A 101 6.90 0.66 15.49
CA MET A 101 5.74 1.50 15.82
C MET A 101 5.15 2.20 14.60
N ASN A 102 5.98 2.51 13.59
CA ASN A 102 5.51 3.06 12.33
C ASN A 102 4.62 2.04 11.60
N VAL A 103 4.97 0.75 11.62
CA VAL A 103 4.10 -0.31 11.05
C VAL A 103 2.75 -0.36 11.78
N VAL A 104 2.76 -0.34 13.12
CA VAL A 104 1.51 -0.30 13.91
C VAL A 104 0.70 0.96 13.61
N ALA A 105 1.35 2.12 13.55
CA ALA A 105 0.71 3.39 13.23
C ALA A 105 0.09 3.38 11.83
N MET A 106 0.75 2.77 10.84
CA MET A 106 0.21 2.60 9.50
C MET A 106 -1.05 1.73 9.49
N ILE A 107 -1.04 0.60 10.21
CA ILE A 107 -2.22 -0.27 10.34
C ILE A 107 -3.37 0.51 10.99
N VAL A 108 -3.11 1.21 12.10
CA VAL A 108 -4.12 2.01 12.80
C VAL A 108 -4.62 3.15 11.91
N GLY A 109 -3.76 3.80 11.13
CA GLY A 109 -4.14 4.84 10.18
C GLY A 109 -5.09 4.31 9.09
N ILE A 110 -4.75 3.17 8.48
CA ILE A 110 -5.59 2.50 7.49
C ILE A 110 -6.94 2.11 8.11
N THR A 111 -6.92 1.45 9.27
CA THR A 111 -8.16 1.07 9.99
C THR A 111 -9.00 2.29 10.36
N SER A 112 -8.38 3.38 10.77
CA SER A 112 -9.09 4.63 11.08
C SER A 112 -9.77 5.21 9.86
N VAL A 113 -9.15 5.16 8.67
CA VAL A 113 -9.83 5.55 7.42
C VAL A 113 -11.02 4.65 7.15
N LEU A 114 -10.87 3.33 7.26
CA LEU A 114 -11.97 2.39 7.00
C LEU A 114 -13.18 2.64 7.92
N ILE A 115 -12.92 2.89 9.20
CA ILE A 115 -13.96 3.14 10.20
C ILE A 115 -14.52 4.56 10.07
N LEU A 116 -13.68 5.60 10.19
CA LEU A 116 -14.11 7.01 10.25
C LEU A 116 -14.77 7.49 8.97
N CYS A 117 -14.36 6.93 7.83
CA CYS A 117 -14.94 7.29 6.54
C CYS A 117 -16.08 6.36 6.12
N LYS A 118 -16.52 5.44 6.98
CA LYS A 118 -17.59 4.45 6.69
C LYS A 118 -17.36 3.75 5.34
N VAL A 119 -16.14 3.28 5.10
CA VAL A 119 -15.77 2.67 3.83
C VAL A 119 -16.49 1.34 3.69
N ALA A 120 -17.30 1.21 2.64
CA ALA A 120 -17.81 -0.06 2.18
C ALA A 120 -16.78 -0.63 1.19
N LEU A 121 -16.05 -1.68 1.60
CA LEU A 121 -15.21 -2.41 0.65
C LEU A 121 -16.10 -3.36 -0.14
N PRO A 122 -16.13 -3.27 -1.49
CA PRO A 122 -16.74 -4.30 -2.31
C PRO A 122 -15.88 -5.55 -2.16
N ALA A 123 -16.29 -6.46 -1.30
CA ALA A 123 -15.57 -7.68 -0.98
C ALA A 123 -16.35 -8.90 -1.48
N PHE A 124 -15.68 -10.05 -1.49
CA PHE A 124 -16.36 -11.32 -1.64
C PHE A 124 -16.81 -11.77 -0.25
N ASP A 125 -18.02 -12.32 -0.14
CA ASP A 125 -18.47 -12.92 1.11
C ASP A 125 -17.52 -14.08 1.43
N VAL A 126 -16.66 -13.91 2.45
CA VAL A 126 -15.67 -14.92 2.85
C VAL A 126 -16.34 -16.25 3.18
N SER A 127 -17.57 -16.23 3.68
CA SER A 127 -18.32 -17.44 3.99
C SER A 127 -18.85 -18.13 2.73
N ALA A 128 -19.24 -17.36 1.70
CA ALA A 128 -19.61 -17.91 0.39
C ALA A 128 -18.37 -18.38 -0.39
N LEU A 129 -17.25 -17.65 -0.30
CA LEU A 129 -15.96 -17.99 -0.90
C LEU A 129 -15.43 -19.31 -0.33
N LEU A 130 -15.52 -19.52 0.99
CA LEU A 130 -15.19 -20.79 1.66
C LEU A 130 -16.10 -21.95 1.23
N ARG A 131 -17.31 -21.65 0.74
CA ARG A 131 -18.27 -22.61 0.19
C ARG A 131 -18.19 -22.75 -1.34
N GLY A 132 -17.23 -22.08 -1.99
CA GLY A 132 -17.02 -22.13 -3.44
C GLY A 132 -17.94 -21.24 -4.27
N GLU A 133 -18.71 -20.34 -3.65
CA GLU A 133 -19.60 -19.40 -4.33
C GLU A 133 -19.04 -17.98 -4.34
N PHE A 134 -18.86 -17.40 -5.52
CA PHE A 134 -18.45 -15.99 -5.70
C PHE A 134 -19.66 -15.06 -5.54
N LYS A 135 -20.01 -14.71 -4.30
CA LYS A 135 -21.04 -13.70 -4.00
C LYS A 135 -20.39 -12.39 -3.58
N HIS A 136 -20.80 -11.30 -4.24
CA HIS A 136 -20.40 -9.94 -3.87
C HIS A 136 -21.09 -9.55 -2.55
N ALA A 137 -20.31 -9.08 -1.58
CA ALA A 137 -20.82 -8.57 -0.30
C ALA A 137 -20.10 -7.27 0.06
N ASP A 138 -20.88 -6.26 0.45
CA ASP A 138 -20.34 -4.98 0.90
C ASP A 138 -19.92 -5.07 2.37
N TRP A 139 -18.61 -5.02 2.63
CA TRP A 139 -18.08 -4.97 3.99
C TRP A 139 -18.11 -3.54 4.49
N ASN A 140 -19.10 -3.21 5.32
CA ASN A 140 -19.23 -1.90 5.94
C ASN A 140 -18.44 -1.86 7.26
N PHE A 141 -17.24 -1.26 7.23
CA PHE A 141 -16.39 -1.10 8.41
C PHE A 141 -16.90 -0.03 9.39
N GLY A 142 -17.83 0.82 8.96
CA GLY A 142 -18.45 1.86 9.78
C GLY A 142 -19.81 1.48 10.37
N TRP A 143 -20.16 0.18 10.41
CA TRP A 143 -21.50 -0.28 10.83
C TRP A 143 -21.91 0.18 12.24
N PHE A 144 -20.94 0.43 13.13
CA PHE A 144 -21.18 0.86 14.51
C PHE A 144 -21.19 2.39 14.69
N MET A 145 -20.91 3.16 13.63
CA MET A 145 -20.82 4.61 13.74
C MET A 145 -22.22 5.23 13.83
N PRO A 146 -22.42 6.23 14.72
CA PRO A 146 -23.70 6.91 14.85
C PRO A 146 -24.19 7.55 13.54
N ASP A 147 -25.50 7.69 13.41
CA ASP A 147 -26.15 8.28 12.23
C ASP A 147 -25.78 9.76 12.01
N TRP A 148 -25.42 10.47 13.09
CA TRP A 148 -24.98 11.86 13.03
C TRP A 148 -23.56 12.05 12.46
N TRP A 149 -22.78 10.97 12.31
CA TRP A 149 -21.42 11.08 11.79
C TRP A 149 -21.42 11.32 10.28
N PRO A 150 -20.81 12.43 9.80
CA PRO A 150 -20.88 12.83 8.41
C PRO A 150 -20.19 11.82 7.49
N LYS A 151 -20.74 11.63 6.28
CA LYS A 151 -20.09 10.83 5.23
C LYS A 151 -18.89 11.62 4.70
N ILE A 152 -17.69 11.27 5.16
CA ILE A 152 -16.45 11.87 4.69
C ILE A 152 -16.27 11.52 3.21
N ALA A 153 -16.02 12.54 2.38
CA ALA A 153 -15.80 12.33 0.96
C ALA A 153 -14.42 11.68 0.69
N TRP A 154 -14.37 10.84 -0.36
CA TRP A 154 -13.19 10.04 -0.73
C TRP A 154 -11.84 10.80 -0.77
N PRO A 155 -11.75 12.06 -1.27
CA PRO A 155 -10.47 12.79 -1.30
C PRO A 155 -9.82 13.00 0.08
N TRP A 156 -10.62 12.98 1.16
CA TRP A 156 -10.14 13.20 2.52
C TRP A 156 -9.53 11.95 3.16
N PHE A 157 -9.65 10.78 2.52
CA PHE A 157 -9.19 9.51 3.10
C PHE A 157 -7.69 9.51 3.33
N VAL A 158 -6.93 10.02 2.35
CA VAL A 158 -5.47 10.16 2.45
C VAL A 158 -5.10 11.11 3.59
N CYS A 159 -5.82 12.22 3.74
CA CYS A 159 -5.58 13.19 4.81
C CYS A 159 -5.82 12.58 6.19
N VAL A 160 -6.95 11.90 6.39
CA VAL A 160 -7.29 11.24 7.66
C VAL A 160 -6.26 10.16 8.01
N GLY A 161 -5.94 9.27 7.07
CA GLY A 161 -4.96 8.21 7.29
C GLY A 161 -3.58 8.77 7.59
N CYS A 162 -3.18 9.86 6.90
CA CYS A 162 -1.91 10.52 7.14
C CYS A 162 -1.85 11.15 8.54
N LEU A 163 -2.86 11.95 8.92
CA LEU A 163 -2.91 12.62 10.20
C LEU A 163 -2.87 11.64 11.38
N VAL A 164 -3.67 10.56 11.31
CA VAL A 164 -3.68 9.53 12.36
C VAL A 164 -2.32 8.84 12.46
N THR A 165 -1.74 8.46 11.32
CA THR A 165 -0.44 7.76 11.30
C THR A 165 0.68 8.65 11.83
N VAL A 166 0.73 9.94 11.45
CA VAL A 166 1.71 10.91 11.97
C VAL A 166 1.50 11.15 13.47
N ALA A 167 0.25 11.34 13.90
CA ALA A 167 -0.09 11.59 15.30
C ALA A 167 0.38 10.46 16.22
N ILE A 168 0.30 9.21 15.76
CA ILE A 168 0.82 8.06 16.52
C ILE A 168 2.34 7.99 16.42
N SER A 169 2.89 8.10 15.21
CA SER A 169 4.32 7.87 14.97
C SER A 169 5.22 8.93 15.61
N ILE A 170 4.76 10.18 15.73
CA ILE A 170 5.53 11.28 16.32
C ILE A 170 5.75 11.11 17.84
N LEU A 171 4.89 10.35 18.52
CA LEU A 171 5.00 10.06 19.95
C LEU A 171 6.19 9.16 20.28
N PHE A 172 6.67 8.39 19.30
CA PHE A 172 7.77 7.46 19.48
C PHE A 172 9.09 8.09 19.04
N ARG A 173 10.10 8.02 19.90
CA ARG A 173 11.45 8.52 19.62
C ARG A 173 12.29 7.45 18.93
N THR A 174 13.05 7.85 17.91
CA THR A 174 13.97 6.95 17.19
C THR A 174 15.06 6.46 18.15
N PRO A 175 15.40 5.15 18.17
CA PRO A 175 16.44 4.63 19.04
C PRO A 175 17.79 5.25 18.72
N GLU A 176 18.58 5.58 19.75
CA GLU A 176 19.90 6.22 19.58
C GLU A 176 20.85 5.38 18.72
N SER A 177 20.74 4.05 18.77
CA SER A 177 21.50 3.15 17.91
C SER A 177 21.25 3.37 16.42
N GLN A 178 20.00 3.62 16.02
CA GLN A 178 19.65 3.89 14.62
C GLN A 178 20.13 5.29 14.19
N VAL A 179 20.01 6.28 15.07
CA VAL A 179 20.54 7.63 14.82
C VAL A 179 22.05 7.61 14.67
N ALA A 180 22.76 6.82 15.49
CA ALA A 180 24.21 6.66 15.41
C ALA A 180 24.64 5.98 14.10
N THR A 181 23.96 4.89 13.70
CA THR A 181 24.22 4.21 12.43
C THR A 181 23.98 5.11 11.23
N ALA A 182 22.88 5.89 11.23
CA ALA A 182 22.60 6.87 10.18
C ALA A 182 23.70 7.94 10.11
N GLY A 183 24.16 8.44 11.27
CA GLY A 183 25.28 9.39 11.34
C GLY A 183 26.60 8.83 10.82
N ALA A 184 26.89 7.56 11.11
CA ALA A 184 28.08 6.88 10.59
C ALA A 184 28.04 6.73 9.06
N HIS A 185 26.87 6.42 8.49
CA HIS A 185 26.70 6.31 7.04
C HIS A 185 26.94 7.65 6.32
N VAL A 186 26.37 8.74 6.84
CA VAL A 186 26.57 10.09 6.27
C VAL A 186 28.04 10.51 6.28
N ARG A 187 28.79 10.16 7.34
CA ARG A 187 30.23 10.42 7.40
C ARG A 187 30.99 9.64 6.34
N SER A 188 30.72 8.34 6.20
CA SER A 188 31.37 7.50 5.20
C SER A 188 31.15 7.97 3.75
N THR A 189 30.00 8.57 3.46
CA THR A 189 29.70 9.15 2.13
C THR A 189 30.27 10.54 1.92
N SER A 190 30.64 11.26 3.00
CA SER A 190 31.26 12.59 2.91
C SER A 190 32.78 12.52 2.74
N ASP A 191 33.38 11.39 3.14
CA ASP A 191 34.83 11.13 3.06
C ASP A 191 35.23 10.40 1.76
N ALA A 192 34.26 10.06 0.89
CA ALA A 192 34.44 9.39 -0.40
C ALA A 192 34.20 10.35 -1.57
#